data_AF-A0AB39XLP6-F1
#
_entry.id   AF-A0AB39XLP6-F1
#
_cell.length_a   1.000
_cell.length_b   1.000
_cell.length_c   1.000
_cell.angle_alpha   90.00
_cell.angle_beta   90.00
_cell.angle_gamma   90.00
#
_symmetry.space_group_name_H-M   'P 1'
#
loop_
_entity.id
_entity.type
_entity.pdbx_description
1 polymer ?
#
loop_
_entity_poly.entity_id
_entity_poly.type
_entity_poly.pdbx_seq_one_letter_code
_entity_poly.pdbx_strand_id
1 'polypeptide(L)'
;MIDAAEWIETERPRTADDRTIAAYGAEVLDRRVKKARKQGKQLSDLDPRQRHKLRIRIKKIRYAVDFFESLYRDSDRNELAGFSARLKRIQSALGSLNDFMAHRELAIEAALAAPPANRRAQAFAAGFIIGQEREAAQDLIEHASKDLRRLRRLGVQPNK
;
A
#
# COMPACT_ATOMS: atom_id res chain seq x y z
N MET A 1 7.61 -25.83 -14.47
CA MET A 1 8.19 -24.56 -13.94
C MET A 1 8.31 -23.68 -15.16
N ILE A 2 7.51 -22.61 -15.29
CA ILE A 2 7.56 -21.78 -16.50
C ILE A 2 8.85 -20.97 -16.41
N ASP A 3 9.75 -21.13 -17.37
CA ASP A 3 11.00 -20.38 -17.45
C ASP A 3 10.68 -18.95 -17.89
N ALA A 4 10.58 -18.05 -16.92
CA ALA A 4 10.26 -16.65 -17.16
C ALA A 4 11.33 -15.96 -18.03
N ALA A 5 12.56 -16.49 -18.09
CA ALA A 5 13.61 -15.95 -18.93
C ALA A 5 13.38 -16.30 -20.41
N GLU A 6 13.04 -17.56 -20.71
CA GLU A 6 12.71 -18.02 -22.07
C GLU A 6 11.49 -17.28 -22.65
N TRP A 7 10.50 -16.94 -21.81
CA TRP A 7 9.31 -16.18 -22.23
C TRP A 7 9.62 -14.70 -22.53
N ILE A 8 10.55 -14.07 -21.80
CA ILE A 8 11.00 -12.69 -22.05
C ILE A 8 11.84 -12.60 -23.34
N GLU A 9 12.62 -13.64 -23.66
CA GLU A 9 13.43 -13.68 -24.88
C GLU A 9 12.60 -13.96 -26.14
N THR A 10 11.52 -14.73 -26.02
CA THR A 10 10.67 -15.13 -27.15
C THR A 10 9.54 -14.15 -27.47
N GLU A 11 9.00 -13.43 -26.48
CA GLU A 11 7.98 -12.40 -26.72
C GLU A 11 8.60 -11.01 -26.87
N ARG A 12 8.97 -10.63 -28.11
CA ARG A 12 8.99 -9.21 -28.49
C ARG A 12 7.54 -8.76 -28.69
N PRO A 13 6.95 -7.92 -27.83
CA PRO A 13 5.62 -7.41 -28.07
C PRO A 13 5.70 -6.46 -29.28
N ARG A 14 5.13 -6.88 -30.41
CA ARG A 14 4.85 -5.99 -31.54
C ARG A 14 3.63 -5.14 -31.20
N THR A 15 3.86 -4.12 -30.38
CA THR A 15 3.06 -2.90 -30.43
C THR A 15 4.04 -1.79 -30.76
N ALA A 16 3.89 -1.17 -31.93
CA ALA A 16 4.60 0.05 -32.30
C ALA A 16 4.09 1.19 -31.42
N ASP A 17 4.54 1.20 -30.17
CA ASP A 17 4.42 2.32 -29.27
C ASP A 17 5.78 3.01 -29.28
N ASP A 18 5.92 4.06 -30.07
CA ASP A 18 7.18 4.82 -30.26
C ASP A 18 7.58 5.63 -29.02
N ARG A 19 6.87 5.48 -27.91
CA ARG A 19 7.17 6.17 -26.66
C ARG A 19 8.39 5.57 -25.98
N THR A 20 9.22 6.44 -25.41
CA THR A 20 10.33 6.02 -24.56
C THR A 20 9.81 5.27 -23.32
N ILE A 21 10.62 4.34 -22.80
CA ILE A 21 10.32 3.62 -21.55
C ILE A 21 10.03 4.61 -20.41
N ALA A 22 10.74 5.73 -20.38
CA ALA A 22 10.52 6.85 -19.47
C ALA A 22 9.10 7.44 -19.59
N ALA A 23 8.67 7.82 -20.79
CA ALA A 23 7.35 8.39 -21.02
C ALA A 23 6.23 7.40 -20.65
N TYR A 24 6.38 6.14 -21.04
CA TYR A 24 5.44 5.08 -20.68
C TYR A 24 5.38 4.85 -19.16
N GLY A 25 6.54 4.76 -18.50
CA GLY A 25 6.66 4.56 -17.05
C GLY A 25 6.01 5.69 -16.25
N ALA A 26 6.25 6.94 -16.65
CA ALA A 26 5.66 8.13 -16.03
C ALA A 26 4.12 8.13 -16.13
N GLU A 27 3.57 7.80 -17.29
CA GLU A 27 2.11 7.74 -17.49
C GLU A 27 1.47 6.63 -16.67
N VAL A 28 2.07 5.44 -16.66
CA VAL A 28 1.60 4.31 -15.86
C VAL A 28 1.64 4.64 -14.37
N LEU A 29 2.69 5.32 -13.90
CA LEU A 29 2.82 5.77 -12.52
C LEU A 29 1.73 6.78 -12.16
N ASP A 30 1.51 7.80 -12.99
CA ASP A 30 0.45 8.80 -12.79
C ASP A 30 -0.94 8.15 -12.71
N ARG A 31 -1.26 7.21 -13.61
CA ARG A 31 -2.52 6.46 -13.56
C ARG A 31 -2.68 5.70 -12.24
N ARG A 32 -1.64 5.03 -11.75
CA ARG A 32 -1.67 4.29 -10.48
C ARG A 32 -1.83 5.22 -9.28
N VAL A 33 -1.12 6.35 -9.27
CA VAL A 33 -1.21 7.39 -8.24
C VAL A 33 -2.61 7.99 -8.20
N LYS A 34 -3.19 8.37 -9.34
CA LYS A 34 -4.57 8.87 -9.45
C LYS A 34 -5.57 7.88 -8.88
N LYS A 35 -5.44 6.59 -9.21
CA LYS A 35 -6.32 5.53 -8.69
C LYS A 35 -6.19 5.37 -7.18
N ALA A 36 -4.96 5.30 -6.66
CA ALA A 36 -4.71 5.22 -5.21
C ALA A 36 -5.29 6.43 -4.46
N ARG A 37 -5.10 7.65 -4.98
CA ARG A 37 -5.66 8.88 -4.43
C ARG A 37 -7.19 8.86 -4.41
N LYS A 38 -7.84 8.36 -5.47
CA LYS A 38 -9.31 8.23 -5.53
C LYS A 38 -9.81 7.29 -4.43
N GLN A 39 -9.16 6.14 -4.25
CA GLN A 39 -9.51 5.20 -3.17
C GLN A 39 -9.27 5.78 -1.77
N GLY A 40 -8.22 6.59 -1.60
CA GLY A 40 -7.95 7.27 -0.34
C GLY A 40 -9.01 8.28 0.10
N LYS A 41 -9.88 8.74 -0.80
CA LYS A 41 -11.03 9.57 -0.44
C LYS A 41 -12.13 8.79 0.30
N GLN A 42 -12.14 7.47 0.15
CA GLN A 42 -13.16 6.56 0.70
C GLN A 42 -12.51 5.55 1.66
N LEU A 43 -11.31 5.83 2.19
CA LEU A 43 -10.54 4.85 2.96
C LEU A 43 -11.29 4.37 4.22
N SER A 44 -12.04 5.28 4.86
CA SER A 44 -12.92 4.96 5.99
C SER A 44 -13.95 3.88 5.65
N ASP A 45 -14.48 3.94 4.43
CA ASP A 45 -15.59 3.11 3.95
C ASP A 45 -15.08 1.78 3.38
N LEU A 46 -13.77 1.66 3.16
CA LEU A 46 -13.19 0.42 2.66
C LEU A 46 -13.20 -0.66 3.73
N ASP A 47 -13.65 -1.85 3.34
CA ASP A 47 -13.52 -3.05 4.16
C ASP A 47 -12.02 -3.48 4.30
N PRO A 48 -11.68 -4.37 5.25
CA PRO A 48 -10.31 -4.84 5.43
C PRO A 48 -9.64 -5.41 4.17
N ARG A 49 -10.37 -6.18 3.36
CA ARG A 49 -9.83 -6.79 2.12
C ARG A 49 -9.56 -5.70 1.08
N GLN A 50 -10.41 -4.68 0.99
CA GLN A 50 -10.23 -3.53 0.11
C GLN A 50 -9.03 -2.67 0.54
N ARG A 51 -8.85 -2.45 1.85
CA ARG A 51 -7.67 -1.77 2.42
C ARG A 51 -6.39 -2.55 2.11
N HIS A 52 -6.41 -3.87 2.24
CA HIS A 52 -5.29 -4.74 1.86
C HIS A 52 -4.97 -4.63 0.36
N LYS A 53 -5.99 -4.66 -0.51
CA LYS A 53 -5.80 -4.43 -1.96
C LYS A 53 -5.19 -3.06 -2.25
N LEU A 54 -5.57 -2.01 -1.50
CA LEU A 54 -4.96 -0.69 -1.62
C LEU A 54 -3.48 -0.72 -1.17
N ARG A 55 -3.15 -1.41 -0.07
CA ARG A 55 -1.76 -1.60 0.38
C ARG A 55 -0.89 -2.22 -0.71
N ILE A 56 -1.37 -3.27 -1.38
CA ILE A 56 -0.67 -3.89 -2.52
C ILE A 56 -0.44 -2.88 -3.65
N ARG A 57 -1.45 -2.05 -3.98
CA ARG A 57 -1.29 -1.01 -5.01
C ARG A 57 -0.23 0.02 -4.64
N ILE A 58 -0.23 0.49 -3.39
CA ILE A 58 0.79 1.43 -2.88
C ILE A 58 2.19 0.80 -2.96
N LYS A 59 2.33 -0.47 -2.58
CA LYS A 59 3.59 -1.22 -2.69
C LYS A 59 4.08 -1.29 -4.15
N LYS A 60 3.17 -1.56 -5.11
CA LYS A 60 3.50 -1.55 -6.54
C LYS A 60 3.92 -0.17 -7.06
N ILE A 61 3.31 0.91 -6.56
CA ILE A 61 3.71 2.28 -6.90
C ILE A 61 5.13 2.54 -6.40
N ARG A 62 5.44 2.17 -5.14
CA ARG A 62 6.77 2.32 -4.56
C ARG A 62 7.82 1.56 -5.38
N TYR A 63 7.55 0.31 -5.70
CA TYR A 63 8.46 -0.49 -6.54
C TYR A 63 8.65 0.07 -7.94
N ALA A 64 7.62 0.65 -8.54
CA ALA A 64 7.77 1.33 -9.83
C ALA A 64 8.67 2.57 -9.71
N VAL A 65 8.53 3.36 -8.63
CA VAL A 65 9.41 4.52 -8.38
C VAL A 65 10.85 4.05 -8.19
N ASP A 66 11.07 3.05 -7.35
CA ASP A 66 12.41 2.50 -7.08
C ASP A 66 13.02 1.91 -8.37
N PHE A 67 12.22 1.24 -9.21
CA PHE A 67 12.67 0.66 -10.49
C PHE A 67 13.05 1.72 -11.52
N PHE A 68 12.29 2.81 -11.63
CA PHE A 68 12.53 3.88 -12.60
C PHE A 68 13.43 4.99 -12.06
N GLU A 69 13.96 4.87 -10.84
CA GLU A 69 14.77 5.90 -10.19
C GLU A 69 15.95 6.35 -11.07
N SER A 70 16.60 5.42 -11.78
CA SER A 70 17.75 5.70 -12.66
C SER A 70 17.43 6.49 -13.94
N LEU A 71 16.14 6.65 -14.27
CA LEU A 71 15.65 7.42 -15.42
C LEU A 71 15.45 8.91 -15.08
N TYR A 72 15.49 9.28 -13.80
CA TYR A 72 15.37 10.66 -13.34
C TYR A 72 16.74 11.32 -13.17
N ARG A 73 16.77 12.66 -13.12
CA ARG A 73 18.00 13.41 -12.95
C ARG A 73 18.42 13.42 -11.48
N ASP A 74 19.71 13.64 -11.21
CA ASP A 74 20.20 13.79 -9.84
C ASP A 74 19.52 14.94 -9.08
N SER A 75 19.13 16.00 -9.79
CA SER A 75 18.34 17.11 -9.26
C SER A 75 16.98 16.69 -8.68
N ASP A 76 16.45 15.57 -9.13
CA ASP A 76 15.09 15.12 -8.82
C ASP A 76 15.05 14.18 -7.59
N ARG A 77 16.22 13.77 -7.08
CA ARG A 77 16.35 12.80 -5.97
C ARG A 77 15.59 13.22 -4.72
N ASN A 78 15.59 14.51 -4.38
CA ASN A 78 14.86 15.01 -3.21
C ASN A 78 13.34 14.84 -3.37
N GLU A 79 12.80 15.07 -4.57
CA GLU A 79 11.38 14.87 -4.84
C GLU A 79 11.01 13.39 -4.78
N LEU A 80 11.83 12.52 -5.39
CA LEU A 80 11.65 11.07 -5.34
C LEU A 80 11.71 10.53 -3.90
N ALA A 81 12.66 11.00 -3.09
CA ALA A 81 12.77 10.64 -1.68
C ALA A 81 11.54 11.07 -0.88
N GLY A 82 11.06 12.31 -1.08
CA GLY A 82 9.83 12.82 -0.44
C GLY A 82 8.59 12.02 -0.84
N PHE A 83 8.50 11.64 -2.12
CA PHE A 83 7.43 10.81 -2.65
C PHE A 83 7.46 9.39 -2.06
N SER A 84 8.64 8.74 -2.04
CA SER A 84 8.86 7.42 -1.44
C SER A 84 8.57 7.42 0.06
N ALA A 85 8.99 8.44 0.80
CA ALA A 85 8.68 8.60 2.21
C ALA A 85 7.17 8.69 2.48
N ARG A 86 6.41 9.40 1.63
CA ARG A 86 4.95 9.45 1.72
C ARG A 86 4.31 8.09 1.44
N LEU A 87 4.77 7.36 0.43
CA LEU A 87 4.29 6.00 0.15
C LEU A 87 4.56 5.05 1.32
N LYS A 88 5.73 5.15 1.96
CA LYS A 88 6.08 4.36 3.14
C LYS A 88 5.10 4.62 4.29
N ARG A 89 4.79 5.89 4.62
CA ARG A 89 3.81 6.20 5.68
C ARG A 89 2.42 5.63 5.39
N ILE A 90 1.93 5.76 4.16
CA ILE A 90 0.66 5.16 3.74
C ILE A 90 0.71 3.64 3.89
N GLN A 91 1.80 3.01 3.44
CA GLN A 91 1.97 1.57 3.53
C GLN A 91 2.02 1.08 4.98
N SER A 92 2.70 1.79 5.88
CA SER A 92 2.76 1.46 7.31
C SER A 92 1.39 1.52 7.96
N ALA A 93 0.63 2.61 7.72
CA ALA A 93 -0.71 2.74 8.29
C ALA A 93 -1.69 1.65 7.79
N LEU A 94 -1.67 1.36 6.47
CA LEU A 94 -2.45 0.25 5.92
C LEU A 94 -1.95 -1.12 6.39
N GLY A 95 -0.68 -1.21 6.80
CA GLY A 95 -0.08 -2.38 7.43
C GLY A 95 -0.70 -2.63 8.80
N SER A 96 -0.60 -1.66 9.70
CA SER A 96 -1.17 -1.73 11.05
C SER A 96 -2.67 -2.03 11.03
N LEU A 97 -3.44 -1.39 10.13
CA LEU A 97 -4.87 -1.68 9.98
C LEU A 97 -5.18 -3.13 9.56
N ASN A 98 -4.28 -3.76 8.80
CA ASN A 98 -4.40 -5.16 8.44
C ASN A 98 -3.99 -6.07 9.60
N ASP A 99 -2.96 -5.68 10.36
CA ASP A 99 -2.45 -6.46 11.48
C ASP A 99 -3.49 -6.52 12.62
N PHE A 100 -4.21 -5.42 12.88
CA PHE A 100 -5.35 -5.41 13.82
C PHE A 100 -6.44 -6.44 13.47
N MET A 101 -6.65 -6.72 12.18
CA MET A 101 -7.61 -7.75 11.79
C MET A 101 -7.13 -9.15 12.15
N ALA A 102 -5.84 -9.43 11.93
CA ALA A 102 -5.23 -10.70 12.34
C ALA A 102 -5.19 -10.85 13.86
N HIS A 103 -4.83 -9.79 14.59
CA HIS A 103 -4.85 -9.77 16.05
C HIS A 103 -6.25 -10.00 16.61
N ARG A 104 -7.27 -9.37 16.02
CA ARG A 104 -8.67 -9.59 16.41
C ARG A 104 -9.09 -11.04 16.23
N GLU A 105 -8.74 -11.69 15.11
CA GLU A 105 -9.03 -13.10 14.88
C GLU A 105 -8.35 -13.99 15.93
N LEU A 106 -7.06 -13.77 16.19
CA LEU A 106 -6.30 -14.51 17.21
C LEU A 106 -6.84 -14.28 18.64
N ALA A 107 -7.21 -13.05 18.98
CA ALA A 107 -7.74 -12.72 20.30
C ALA A 107 -9.10 -13.39 20.55
N ILE A 108 -9.96 -13.45 19.53
CA ILE A 108 -11.25 -14.15 19.61
C ILE A 108 -11.00 -15.66 19.74
N GLU A 109 -10.12 -16.24 18.92
CA GLU A 109 -9.79 -17.66 18.98
C GLU A 109 -9.25 -18.05 20.36
N ALA A 110 -8.30 -17.27 20.90
CA ALA A 110 -7.74 -17.49 22.23
C ALA A 110 -8.79 -17.39 23.34
N ALA A 111 -9.72 -16.44 23.24
CA ALA A 111 -10.81 -16.29 24.20
C ALA A 111 -11.81 -17.47 24.14
N LEU A 112 -12.09 -18.01 22.96
CA LEU A 112 -12.98 -19.16 22.76
C LEU A 112 -12.34 -20.47 23.23
N ALA A 113 -11.03 -20.63 23.04
CA ALA A 113 -10.27 -21.79 23.49
C ALA A 113 -9.97 -21.78 25.01
N ALA A 114 -10.32 -20.72 25.72
CA ALA A 114 -9.99 -20.56 27.13
C ALA A 114 -10.70 -21.59 28.04
N PRO A 115 -9.99 -22.21 29.01
CA PRO A 115 -10.58 -23.08 30.01
C PRO A 115 -11.68 -22.36 30.81
N PRO A 116 -12.70 -23.09 31.33
CA PRO A 116 -13.80 -22.48 32.09
C PRO A 116 -13.34 -21.56 33.23
N ALA A 117 -12.26 -21.93 33.93
CA ALA A 117 -11.69 -21.16 35.03
C ALA A 117 -11.24 -19.75 34.62
N ASN A 118 -10.78 -19.57 33.37
CA ASN A 118 -10.17 -18.31 32.89
C ASN A 118 -10.97 -17.62 31.79
N ARG A 119 -12.10 -18.19 31.37
CA ARG A 119 -12.88 -17.71 30.21
C ARG A 119 -13.29 -16.24 30.33
N ARG A 120 -13.71 -15.79 31.51
CA ARG A 120 -14.10 -14.38 31.75
C ARG A 120 -12.91 -13.44 31.61
N ALA A 121 -11.77 -13.79 32.21
CA ALA A 121 -10.56 -12.98 32.14
C ALA A 121 -10.03 -12.89 30.70
N GLN A 122 -10.03 -14.00 29.96
CA GLN A 122 -9.58 -14.02 28.56
C GLN A 122 -10.53 -13.25 27.63
N ALA A 123 -11.85 -13.40 27.81
CA ALA A 123 -12.82 -12.62 27.05
C ALA A 123 -12.69 -11.11 27.32
N PHE A 124 -12.44 -10.72 28.57
CA PHE A 124 -12.17 -9.33 28.94
C PHE A 124 -10.90 -8.81 28.27
N ALA A 125 -9.78 -9.55 28.35
CA ALA A 125 -8.52 -9.17 27.73
C ALA A 125 -8.63 -9.03 26.20
N ALA A 126 -9.28 -9.99 25.54
CA ALA A 126 -9.56 -9.92 24.10
C ALA A 126 -10.41 -8.69 23.74
N GLY A 127 -11.47 -8.42 24.51
CA GLY A 127 -12.30 -7.23 24.34
C GLY A 127 -11.52 -5.93 24.51
N PHE A 128 -10.64 -5.86 25.50
CA PHE A 128 -9.78 -4.69 25.74
C PHE A 128 -8.82 -4.42 24.57
N ILE A 129 -8.11 -5.44 24.09
CA ILE A 129 -7.19 -5.33 22.93
C ILE A 129 -7.95 -4.86 21.69
N ILE A 130 -9.06 -5.51 21.36
CA ILE A 130 -9.89 -5.16 20.19
C ILE A 130 -10.42 -3.72 20.31
N GLY A 131 -10.78 -3.28 21.51
CA GLY A 131 -11.22 -1.91 21.79
C GLY A 131 -10.13 -0.88 21.49
N GLN A 132 -8.92 -1.10 22.03
CA GLN A 132 -7.77 -0.22 21.81
C GLN A 132 -7.36 -0.14 20.34
N GLU A 133 -7.32 -1.29 19.65
CA GLU A 133 -6.99 -1.33 18.21
C GLU A 133 -8.05 -0.62 17.36
N ARG A 134 -9.33 -0.69 17.75
CA ARG A 134 -10.42 0.02 17.06
C ARG A 134 -10.26 1.54 17.17
N GLU A 135 -9.85 2.03 18.33
CA GLU A 135 -9.55 3.46 18.54
C GLU A 135 -8.36 3.89 17.69
N ALA A 136 -7.22 3.18 17.80
CA ALA A 136 -6.03 3.46 17.00
C ALA A 136 -6.29 3.36 15.48
N ALA A 137 -7.21 2.49 15.05
CA ALA A 137 -7.58 2.37 13.65
C ALA A 137 -8.20 3.66 13.09
N GLN A 138 -8.96 4.42 13.89
CA GLN A 138 -9.58 5.66 13.44
C GLN A 138 -8.51 6.70 13.10
N ASP A 139 -7.54 6.91 13.98
CA ASP A 139 -6.43 7.82 13.77
C ASP A 139 -5.58 7.40 12.56
N LEU A 140 -5.29 6.11 12.44
CA LEU A 140 -4.53 5.58 11.29
C LEU A 140 -5.26 5.81 9.97
N ILE A 141 -6.58 5.59 9.93
CA ILE A 141 -7.41 5.85 8.76
C ILE A 141 -7.36 7.35 8.40
N GLU A 142 -7.48 8.24 9.38
CA GLU A 142 -7.46 9.67 9.13
C GLU A 142 -6.12 10.12 8.54
N HIS A 143 -5.01 9.75 9.18
CA HIS A 143 -3.66 10.08 8.72
C HIS A 143 -3.37 9.49 7.33
N ALA A 144 -3.69 8.22 7.11
CA ALA A 144 -3.51 7.58 5.81
C ALA A 144 -4.36 8.25 4.72
N SER A 145 -5.60 8.65 5.03
CA SER A 145 -6.47 9.39 4.12
C SER A 145 -5.89 10.75 3.75
N LYS A 146 -5.31 11.48 4.73
CA LYS A 146 -4.62 12.75 4.48
C LYS A 146 -3.40 12.55 3.57
N ASP A 147 -2.57 11.56 3.86
CA ASP A 147 -1.37 11.27 3.05
C ASP A 147 -1.72 10.80 1.62
N LEU A 148 -2.75 9.95 1.46
CA LEU A 148 -3.26 9.52 0.16
C LEU A 148 -3.83 10.69 -0.65
N ARG A 149 -4.58 11.60 -0.02
CA ARG A 149 -5.11 12.80 -0.70
C ARG A 149 -4.01 13.73 -1.19
N ARG A 150 -2.89 13.80 -0.44
CA ARG A 150 -1.69 14.58 -0.80
C ARG A 150 -0.80 13.89 -1.82
N LEU A 151 -1.05 12.62 -2.15
CA LEU A 151 -0.33 11.93 -3.22
C LEU A 151 -0.66 12.60 -4.56
N ARG A 152 0.35 13.20 -5.20
CA ARG A 152 0.25 13.82 -6.52
C ARG A 152 1.19 13.10 -7.48
N ARG A 153 0.99 13.28 -8.78
CA ARG A 153 1.99 12.85 -9.77
C ARG A 153 3.35 13.48 -9.42
N LEU A 154 4.43 12.78 -9.73
CA LEU A 154 5.76 13.40 -9.73
C LEU A 154 5.71 14.61 -10.67
N GLY A 155 6.20 15.75 -10.19
CA GLY A 155 6.39 16.97 -10.96
C GLY A 155 7.59 16.89 -11.89
N VAL A 156 8.50 15.95 -11.62
CA VAL A 156 9.66 15.62 -12.46
C VAL A 156 9.29 14.64 -13.57
N GLN A 157 9.94 14.81 -14.72
CA GLN A 157 9.83 13.89 -15.85
C GLN A 157 11.15 13.14 -16.01
N PRO A 158 11.11 11.81 -16.24
CA PRO A 158 12.31 11.06 -16.57
C PRO A 158 12.93 11.59 -17.88
N ASN A 159 14.26 11.69 -17.93
CA ASN A 159 14.98 12.39 -19.02
C ASN A 159 15.78 11.48 -19.95
N LYS A 160 15.67 10.15 -19.78
CA LYS A 160 16.36 9.13 -20.60
C LYS A 160 15.36 8.27 -21.36
#